data_AF-A0A6C0F201-F1
#
_entry.id   AF-A0A6C0F201-F1
#
_cell.length_a   1.000
_cell.length_b   1.000
_cell.length_c   1.000
_cell.angle_alpha   90.00
_cell.angle_beta   90.00
_cell.angle_gamma   90.00
#
_symmetry.space_group_name_H-M   'P 1'
#
loop_
_entity.id
_entity.type
_entity.pdbx_description
1 polymer ?
#
loop_
_entity_poly.entity_id
_entity_poly.type
_entity_poly.pdbx_seq_one_letter_code
_entity_poly.pdbx_strand_id
1 'polypeptide(L)'
;MDTRFWGPSAWQLFHLVAFTSKHPDDVLNRMKDVLPCKFCRESTTEFVHKHPLRGDPGKWMYDIHNMVNNKLRTQCKDDPAVINPGPDPSFEEVKKHYMSMKPKAVPGADFLGAIAANYPDAPEPEQMAVQRTFLHALAKVYPFDELRGVFAAFVDRYEPTLSSRKAYMKWMHGLLSALSKETGSPLKSFKGWAHHLAYFKSGCSKKTYHGKTCRKTAGGRTKDRDHRRTHRIVHKRLL
;
A
#
# COMPACT_ATOMS: atom_id res chain seq x y z
N MET A 1 -6.61 -3.87 -7.26
CA MET A 1 -6.69 -4.67 -6.02
C MET A 1 -7.74 -4.13 -5.05
N ASP A 2 -8.33 -4.96 -4.17
CA ASP A 2 -9.32 -4.55 -3.16
C ASP A 2 -8.72 -3.63 -2.10
N THR A 3 -9.23 -2.40 -1.99
CA THR A 3 -8.69 -1.36 -1.11
C THR A 3 -8.80 -1.72 0.37
N ARG A 4 -9.72 -2.60 0.77
CA ARG A 4 -9.86 -3.05 2.17
C ARG A 4 -8.73 -3.99 2.59
N PHE A 5 -8.06 -4.62 1.62
CA PHE A 5 -6.92 -5.50 1.86
C PHE A 5 -5.61 -4.72 1.99
N TRP A 6 -5.26 -3.95 0.97
CA TRP A 6 -3.95 -3.29 0.93
C TRP A 6 -3.94 -1.89 1.58
N GLY A 7 -5.11 -1.24 1.71
CA GLY A 7 -5.22 0.15 2.18
C GLY A 7 -4.69 0.36 3.60
N PRO A 8 -5.13 -0.42 4.61
CA PRO A 8 -4.60 -0.29 5.97
C PRO A 8 -3.08 -0.50 6.04
N SER A 9 -2.57 -1.47 5.28
CA SER A 9 -1.12 -1.75 5.19
C SER A 9 -0.35 -0.60 4.56
N ALA A 10 -0.89 0.03 3.52
CA ALA A 10 -0.29 1.21 2.88
C ALA A 10 -0.27 2.41 3.85
N TRP A 11 -1.39 2.69 4.52
CA TRP A 11 -1.46 3.79 5.47
C TRP A 11 -0.50 3.61 6.63
N GLN A 12 -0.39 2.41 7.20
CA GLN A 12 0.59 2.14 8.23
C GLN A 12 2.02 2.42 7.74
N LEU A 13 2.38 1.95 6.54
CA LEU A 13 3.70 2.20 5.96
C LEU A 13 3.98 3.69 5.79
N PHE A 14 3.08 4.44 5.12
CA PHE A 14 3.35 5.84 4.78
C PHE A 14 3.32 6.76 5.99
N HIS A 15 2.45 6.50 6.98
CA HIS A 15 2.48 7.24 8.24
C HIS A 15 3.76 6.97 9.01
N LEU A 16 4.21 5.72 9.11
CA LEU A 16 5.49 5.40 9.74
C LEU A 16 6.66 6.11 9.03
N VAL A 17 6.71 6.07 7.69
CA VAL A 17 7.72 6.80 6.91
C VAL A 17 7.66 8.30 7.23
N ALA A 18 6.47 8.90 7.20
CA ALA A 18 6.28 10.33 7.43
C ALA A 18 6.67 10.79 8.85
N PHE A 19 6.40 9.99 9.88
CA PHE A 19 6.70 10.36 11.28
C PHE A 19 8.13 10.01 11.72
N THR A 20 8.79 9.04 11.09
CA THR A 20 10.07 8.50 11.60
C THR A 20 11.27 8.75 10.70
N SER A 21 11.06 9.19 9.46
CA SER A 21 12.16 9.38 8.50
C SER A 21 12.56 10.84 8.36
N LYS A 22 13.86 11.09 8.18
CA LYS A 22 14.42 12.44 8.05
C LYS A 22 14.08 13.11 6.71
N HIS A 23 14.04 12.33 5.62
CA HIS A 23 13.82 12.83 4.25
C HIS A 23 12.81 11.95 3.49
N PRO A 24 11.53 11.90 3.92
CA PRO A 24 10.53 10.99 3.37
C PRO A 24 9.98 11.42 2.00
N ASP A 25 10.32 12.61 1.54
CA ASP A 25 9.70 13.34 0.42
C ASP A 25 9.65 12.53 -0.87
N ASP A 26 10.76 11.85 -1.22
CA ASP A 26 10.85 11.05 -2.44
C ASP A 26 9.83 9.90 -2.46
N VAL A 27 9.57 9.29 -1.30
CA VAL A 27 8.60 8.20 -1.17
C VAL A 27 7.18 8.73 -1.15
N LEU A 28 6.93 9.76 -0.34
CA LEU A 28 5.60 10.30 -0.12
C LEU A 28 5.02 10.93 -1.39
N ASN A 29 5.84 11.67 -2.15
CA ASN A 29 5.40 12.26 -3.42
C ASN A 29 5.11 11.20 -4.51
N ARG A 30 5.79 10.03 -4.45
CA ARG A 30 5.61 8.93 -5.39
C ARG A 30 4.50 7.95 -5.01
N MET A 31 3.97 8.03 -3.80
CA MET A 31 2.89 7.16 -3.33
C MET A 31 1.72 7.09 -4.33
N LYS A 32 1.33 8.25 -4.89
CA LYS A 32 0.21 8.37 -5.84
C LYS A 32 0.40 7.52 -7.10
N ASP A 33 1.63 7.25 -7.52
CA ASP A 33 1.94 6.59 -8.78
C ASP A 33 1.92 5.05 -8.63
N VAL A 34 2.12 4.54 -7.41
CA VAL A 34 2.25 3.10 -7.14
C VAL A 34 1.00 2.43 -6.60
N LEU A 35 -0.06 3.18 -6.24
CA LEU A 35 -1.24 2.58 -5.60
C LEU A 35 -1.89 1.49 -6.49
N PRO A 36 -2.28 0.31 -5.95
CA PRO A 36 -2.87 -0.80 -6.73
C PRO A 36 -4.26 -0.55 -7.35
N CYS A 37 -4.84 0.63 -7.16
CA CYS A 37 -6.18 0.99 -7.61
C CYS A 37 -6.11 2.26 -8.45
N LYS A 38 -6.59 2.22 -9.70
CA LYS A 38 -6.57 3.37 -10.62
C LYS A 38 -7.31 4.59 -10.06
N PHE A 39 -8.48 4.38 -9.44
CA PHE A 39 -9.27 5.45 -8.84
C PHE A 39 -8.62 6.07 -7.59
N CYS A 40 -7.80 5.29 -6.89
CA CYS A 40 -7.01 5.81 -5.77
C CYS A 40 -5.84 6.63 -6.31
N ARG A 41 -5.12 6.14 -7.33
CA ARG A 41 -4.03 6.90 -7.96
C ARG A 41 -4.52 8.25 -8.49
N GLU A 42 -5.64 8.26 -9.20
CA GLU A 42 -6.26 9.47 -9.73
C GLU A 42 -6.58 10.49 -8.63
N SER A 43 -7.36 10.09 -7.60
CA SER A 43 -7.69 11.04 -6.52
C SER A 43 -6.48 11.46 -5.69
N THR A 44 -5.56 10.54 -5.39
CA THR A 44 -4.36 10.89 -4.63
C THR A 44 -3.44 11.82 -5.44
N THR A 45 -3.41 11.68 -6.77
CA THR A 45 -2.71 12.64 -7.64
C THR A 45 -3.30 14.03 -7.53
N GLU A 46 -4.63 14.15 -7.57
CA GLU A 46 -5.31 15.42 -7.35
C GLU A 46 -5.03 16.01 -5.97
N PHE A 47 -5.07 15.18 -4.91
CA PHE A 47 -4.83 15.62 -3.54
C PHE A 47 -3.39 16.12 -3.33
N VAL A 48 -2.39 15.36 -3.78
CA VAL A 48 -0.97 15.74 -3.68
C VAL A 48 -0.67 16.98 -4.52
N HIS A 49 -1.34 17.16 -5.66
CA HIS A 49 -1.19 18.37 -6.48
C HIS A 49 -1.78 19.61 -5.77
N LYS A 50 -3.00 19.51 -5.21
CA LYS A 50 -3.67 20.61 -4.50
C LYS A 50 -3.03 20.91 -3.14
N HIS A 51 -2.44 19.91 -2.51
CA HIS A 51 -1.82 19.99 -1.20
C HIS A 51 -0.40 19.40 -1.28
N PRO A 52 0.57 20.12 -1.88
CA PRO A 52 1.93 19.62 -2.02
C PRO A 52 2.62 19.47 -0.66
N LEU A 53 3.51 18.49 -0.56
CA LEU A 53 4.30 18.28 0.66
C LEU A 53 5.20 19.49 0.92
N ARG A 54 4.90 20.20 2.03
CA ARG A 54 5.64 21.35 2.55
C ARG A 54 5.62 21.30 4.07
N GLY A 55 6.78 21.48 4.71
CA GLY A 55 6.87 21.48 6.18
C GLY A 55 6.83 20.07 6.78
N ASP A 56 6.00 19.87 7.81
CA ASP A 56 5.91 18.62 8.57
C ASP A 56 5.30 17.47 7.72
N PRO A 57 6.09 16.44 7.35
CA PRO A 57 5.59 15.32 6.55
C PRO A 57 4.53 14.49 7.27
N GLY A 58 4.61 14.38 8.60
CA GLY A 58 3.63 13.69 9.42
C GLY A 58 2.27 14.38 9.37
N LYS A 59 2.25 15.71 9.50
CA LYS A 59 1.03 16.51 9.37
C LYS A 59 0.47 16.44 7.96
N TRP A 60 1.32 16.55 6.94
CA TRP A 60 0.91 16.41 5.55
C TRP A 60 0.29 15.03 5.26
N MET A 61 0.90 13.95 5.76
CA MET A 61 0.38 12.60 5.54
C MET A 61 -0.98 12.39 6.25
N TYR A 62 -1.15 12.98 7.44
CA TYR A 62 -2.43 13.05 8.12
C TYR A 62 -3.50 13.76 7.28
N ASP A 63 -3.18 14.92 6.70
CA ASP A 63 -4.13 15.69 5.89
C ASP A 63 -4.53 14.95 4.61
N ILE A 64 -3.57 14.37 3.88
CA ILE A 64 -3.85 13.57 2.68
C ILE A 64 -4.73 12.35 3.02
N HIS A 65 -4.48 11.69 4.17
CA HIS A 65 -5.33 10.57 4.61
C HIS A 65 -6.77 11.04 4.90
N ASN A 66 -6.93 12.17 5.56
CA ASN A 66 -8.25 12.74 5.84
C ASN A 66 -8.98 13.21 4.57
N MET A 67 -8.27 13.68 3.54
CA MET A 67 -8.87 13.95 2.22
C MET A 67 -9.44 12.67 1.59
N VAL A 68 -8.74 11.53 1.72
CA VAL A 68 -9.26 10.22 1.29
C VAL A 68 -10.47 9.81 2.14
N ASN A 69 -10.41 9.98 3.46
CA ASN A 69 -11.54 9.65 4.34
C ASN A 69 -12.78 10.48 4.01
N ASN A 70 -12.61 11.78 3.77
CA ASN A 70 -13.69 12.66 3.35
C ASN A 70 -14.32 12.20 2.03
N LYS A 71 -13.49 11.83 1.04
CA LYS A 71 -13.97 11.22 -0.21
C LYS A 71 -14.80 9.96 0.07
N LEU A 72 -14.34 9.07 0.95
CA LEU A 72 -15.07 7.84 1.30
C LEU A 72 -16.39 8.11 2.03
N ARG A 73 -16.43 9.08 2.96
CA ARG A 73 -17.66 9.53 3.65
C ARG A 73 -18.68 10.11 2.68
N THR A 74 -18.25 10.82 1.65
CA THR A 74 -19.15 11.31 0.60
C THR A 74 -19.65 10.16 -0.26
N GLN A 75 -18.75 9.27 -0.70
CA GLN A 75 -19.11 8.15 -1.57
C GLN A 75 -20.04 7.13 -0.91
N CYS A 76 -19.94 6.90 0.40
CA CYS A 76 -20.82 5.94 1.10
C CYS A 76 -22.27 6.40 1.23
N LYS A 77 -22.56 7.68 0.98
CA LYS A 77 -23.95 8.17 0.90
C LYS A 77 -24.65 7.64 -0.34
N ASP A 78 -23.91 7.47 -1.45
CA ASP A 78 -24.44 7.03 -2.74
C ASP A 78 -24.25 5.54 -3.01
N ASP A 79 -23.21 4.93 -2.43
CA ASP A 79 -22.85 3.53 -2.65
C ASP A 79 -22.69 2.79 -1.31
N PRO A 80 -23.68 1.97 -0.89
CA PRO A 80 -23.61 1.25 0.38
C PRO A 80 -22.49 0.20 0.43
N ALA A 81 -21.86 -0.14 -0.70
CA ALA A 81 -20.67 -0.97 -0.72
C ALA A 81 -19.40 -0.20 -0.31
N VAL A 82 -19.46 1.14 -0.25
CA VAL A 82 -18.40 2.00 0.30
C VAL A 82 -18.53 2.04 1.82
N ILE A 83 -17.42 1.73 2.50
CA ILE A 83 -17.40 1.70 3.97
C ILE A 83 -17.13 3.13 4.44
N ASN A 84 -17.99 3.62 5.33
CA ASN A 84 -17.75 4.88 6.02
C ASN A 84 -16.56 4.71 6.98
N PRO A 85 -15.47 5.49 6.85
CA PRO A 85 -14.30 5.39 7.72
C PRO A 85 -14.56 5.92 9.15
N GLY A 86 -15.69 6.57 9.40
CA GLY A 86 -15.98 7.24 10.67
C GLY A 86 -15.43 8.67 10.72
N PRO A 87 -15.50 9.31 11.91
CA PRO A 87 -14.88 10.62 12.14
C PRO A 87 -13.35 10.51 12.05
N ASP A 88 -12.70 11.59 11.64
CA ASP A 88 -11.24 11.63 11.63
C ASP A 88 -10.72 11.74 13.08
N PRO A 89 -9.72 10.92 13.48
CA PRO A 89 -9.03 11.12 14.76
C PRO A 89 -8.25 12.43 14.72
N SER A 90 -7.87 12.96 15.89
CA SER A 90 -7.00 14.13 15.95
C SER A 90 -5.58 13.83 15.48
N PHE A 91 -4.85 14.87 15.05
CA PHE A 91 -3.46 14.73 14.65
C PHE A 91 -2.58 14.17 15.78
N GLU A 92 -2.78 14.63 17.01
CA GLU A 92 -2.00 14.17 18.17
C GLU A 92 -2.25 12.69 18.49
N GLU A 93 -3.49 12.20 18.36
CA GLU A 93 -3.79 10.78 18.49
C GLU A 93 -3.08 9.94 17.43
N VAL A 94 -3.09 10.40 16.18
CA VAL A 94 -2.43 9.72 15.05
C VAL A 94 -0.91 9.70 15.25
N LYS A 95 -0.33 10.85 15.59
CA LYS A 95 1.10 10.99 15.86
C LYS A 95 1.54 10.08 17.01
N LYS A 96 0.83 10.13 18.15
CA LYS A 96 1.09 9.27 19.30
C LYS A 96 1.01 7.78 18.93
N HIS A 97 -0.01 7.39 18.15
CA HIS A 97 -0.18 6.02 17.70
C HIS A 97 1.04 5.52 16.92
N TYR A 98 1.44 6.22 15.85
CA TYR A 98 2.54 5.77 15.00
C TYR A 98 3.92 5.89 15.66
N MET A 99 4.18 6.93 16.45
CA MET A 99 5.45 7.08 17.17
C MET A 99 5.66 6.04 18.27
N SER A 100 4.59 5.36 18.73
CA SER A 100 4.68 4.31 19.76
C SER A 100 4.81 2.88 19.20
N MET A 101 4.70 2.71 17.88
CA MET A 101 4.77 1.40 17.25
C MET A 101 6.15 0.75 17.37
N LYS A 102 6.17 -0.58 17.34
CA LYS A 102 7.39 -1.41 17.36
C LYS A 102 7.34 -2.41 16.20
N PRO A 103 8.48 -2.84 15.61
CA PRO A 103 8.52 -3.67 14.41
C PRO A 103 8.21 -5.16 14.66
N LYS A 104 6.99 -5.47 15.12
CA LYS A 104 6.50 -6.84 15.36
C LYS A 104 6.05 -7.59 14.10
N ALA A 105 5.96 -6.88 12.97
CA ALA A 105 5.59 -7.38 11.66
C ALA A 105 6.21 -6.49 10.58
N VAL A 106 6.13 -6.90 9.31
CA VAL A 106 6.70 -6.14 8.19
C VAL A 106 5.74 -5.00 7.78
N PRO A 107 6.10 -3.72 7.98
CA PRO A 107 5.24 -2.59 7.59
C PRO A 107 4.92 -2.62 6.11
N GLY A 108 3.67 -2.40 5.71
CA GLY A 108 3.33 -2.35 4.29
C GLY A 108 3.38 -3.69 3.54
N ALA A 109 3.56 -4.85 4.20
CA ALA A 109 3.72 -6.14 3.50
C ALA A 109 2.56 -6.48 2.52
N ASP A 110 1.31 -6.30 2.95
CA ASP A 110 0.15 -6.55 2.09
C ASP A 110 0.03 -5.50 0.98
N PHE A 111 0.45 -4.26 1.22
CA PHE A 111 0.55 -3.20 0.20
C PHE A 111 1.62 -3.51 -0.86
N LEU A 112 2.84 -3.83 -0.43
CA LEU A 112 3.96 -4.19 -1.31
C LEU A 112 3.64 -5.46 -2.11
N GLY A 113 2.98 -6.44 -1.51
CA GLY A 113 2.44 -7.59 -2.25
C GLY A 113 1.37 -7.19 -3.26
N ALA A 114 0.49 -6.25 -2.90
CA ALA A 114 -0.57 -5.78 -3.79
C ALA A 114 -0.05 -4.98 -5.00
N ILE A 115 1.00 -4.16 -4.85
CA ILE A 115 1.61 -3.45 -5.99
C ILE A 115 2.22 -4.47 -6.96
N ALA A 116 2.95 -5.48 -6.45
CA ALA A 116 3.58 -6.50 -7.28
C ALA A 116 2.54 -7.39 -7.99
N ALA A 117 1.48 -7.83 -7.29
CA ALA A 117 0.43 -8.65 -7.89
C ALA A 117 -0.48 -7.90 -8.88
N ASN A 118 -0.53 -6.57 -8.79
CA ASN A 118 -1.29 -5.71 -9.71
C ASN A 118 -0.41 -5.10 -10.81
N TYR A 119 0.87 -5.46 -10.87
CA TYR A 119 1.80 -5.04 -11.92
C TYR A 119 1.45 -5.68 -13.29
N PRO A 120 1.76 -5.04 -14.43
CA PRO A 120 1.50 -5.60 -15.75
C PRO A 120 2.33 -6.84 -16.06
N ASP A 121 1.79 -7.74 -16.90
CA ASP A 121 2.53 -8.91 -17.38
C ASP A 121 3.62 -8.53 -18.38
N ALA A 122 3.33 -7.55 -19.24
CA ALA A 122 4.26 -6.87 -20.14
C ALA A 122 4.25 -5.37 -19.79
N PRO A 123 5.14 -4.91 -18.89
CA PRO A 123 5.18 -3.52 -18.46
C PRO A 123 5.96 -2.64 -19.43
N GLU A 124 5.48 -1.41 -19.59
CA GLU A 124 6.18 -0.37 -20.34
C GLU A 124 7.42 0.14 -19.58
N PRO A 125 8.43 0.71 -20.27
CA PRO A 125 9.63 1.26 -19.64
C PRO A 125 9.34 2.27 -18.52
N GLU A 126 8.35 3.14 -18.71
CA GLU A 126 7.92 4.10 -17.70
C GLU A 126 7.38 3.40 -16.44
N GLN A 127 6.60 2.33 -16.61
CA GLN A 127 6.04 1.57 -15.49
C GLN A 127 7.14 0.88 -14.67
N MET A 128 8.17 0.37 -15.35
CA MET A 128 9.38 -0.15 -14.71
C MET A 128 10.12 0.95 -13.94
N ALA A 129 10.31 2.12 -14.56
CA ALA A 129 11.01 3.24 -13.93
C ALA A 129 10.28 3.76 -12.67
N VAL A 130 8.96 3.87 -12.71
CA VAL A 130 8.13 4.26 -11.55
C VAL A 130 8.34 3.29 -10.38
N GLN A 131 8.25 1.99 -10.62
CA GLN A 131 8.43 0.98 -9.56
C GLN A 131 9.87 0.98 -9.03
N ARG A 132 10.88 1.01 -9.90
CA ARG A 132 12.29 1.05 -9.51
C ARG A 132 12.57 2.25 -8.61
N THR A 133 12.16 3.43 -9.06
CA THR A 133 12.44 4.67 -8.32
C THR A 133 11.73 4.68 -6.97
N PHE A 134 10.49 4.20 -6.89
CA PHE A 134 9.77 4.06 -5.63
C PHE A 134 10.48 3.11 -4.67
N LEU A 135 10.90 1.93 -5.11
CA LEU A 135 11.55 0.92 -4.25
C LEU A 135 12.91 1.40 -3.73
N HIS A 136 13.70 2.04 -4.60
CA HIS A 136 14.99 2.63 -4.20
C HIS A 136 14.82 3.80 -3.23
N ALA A 137 13.81 4.65 -3.43
CA ALA A 137 13.48 5.70 -2.46
C ALA A 137 13.03 5.09 -1.12
N LEU A 138 12.15 4.08 -1.17
CA LEU A 138 11.63 3.41 0.01
C LEU A 138 12.72 2.70 0.81
N ALA A 139 13.72 2.10 0.16
CA ALA A 139 14.85 1.49 0.83
C ALA A 139 15.62 2.46 1.74
N LYS A 140 15.70 3.75 1.36
CA LYS A 140 16.41 4.78 2.13
C LYS A 140 15.68 5.24 3.39
N VAL A 141 14.36 5.08 3.42
CA VAL A 141 13.49 5.64 4.48
C VAL A 141 12.51 4.61 5.02
N TYR A 142 12.77 3.32 4.81
CA TYR A 142 11.89 2.28 5.33
C TYR A 142 11.78 2.41 6.86
N PRO A 143 10.60 2.16 7.46
CA PRO A 143 10.42 2.31 8.90
C PRO A 143 11.31 1.36 9.70
N PHE A 144 11.78 1.83 10.86
CA PHE A 144 12.66 1.12 11.79
C PHE A 144 14.06 0.87 11.21
N ASP A 145 15.11 1.20 11.96
CA ASP A 145 16.48 1.21 11.45
C ASP A 145 16.96 -0.21 11.08
N GLU A 146 16.58 -1.22 11.85
CA GLU A 146 16.86 -2.63 11.60
C GLU A 146 16.22 -3.12 10.30
N LEU A 147 14.95 -2.77 10.05
CA LEU A 147 14.25 -3.18 8.83
C LEU A 147 14.72 -2.39 7.62
N ARG A 148 15.09 -1.12 7.80
CA ARG A 148 15.69 -0.29 6.76
C ARG A 148 17.03 -0.85 6.31
N GLY A 149 17.87 -1.30 7.25
CA GLY A 149 19.13 -1.99 6.94
C GLY A 149 18.91 -3.23 6.07
N VAL A 150 17.94 -4.08 6.45
CA VAL A 150 17.58 -5.28 5.68
C VAL A 150 17.06 -4.92 4.28
N PHE A 151 16.18 -3.92 4.18
CA PHE A 151 15.62 -3.50 2.89
C PHE A 151 16.72 -2.97 1.97
N ALA A 152 17.55 -2.05 2.46
CA ALA A 152 18.64 -1.44 1.69
C ALA A 152 19.65 -2.49 1.21
N ALA A 153 20.09 -3.38 2.10
CA ALA A 153 20.99 -4.47 1.73
C ALA A 153 20.38 -5.44 0.71
N PHE A 154 19.06 -5.69 0.79
CA PHE A 154 18.37 -6.53 -0.18
C PHE A 154 18.32 -5.88 -1.56
N VAL A 155 17.98 -4.59 -1.65
CA VAL A 155 17.90 -3.85 -2.92
C VAL A 155 19.29 -3.72 -3.57
N ASP A 156 20.32 -3.47 -2.78
CA ASP A 156 21.71 -3.38 -3.26
C ASP A 156 22.19 -4.72 -3.85
N ARG A 157 21.89 -5.82 -3.17
CA ARG A 157 22.28 -7.17 -3.63
C ARG A 157 21.42 -7.69 -4.78
N TYR A 158 20.14 -7.34 -4.77
CA TYR A 158 19.14 -7.85 -5.70
C TYR A 158 18.33 -6.69 -6.26
N GLU A 159 18.75 -6.15 -7.40
CA GLU A 159 18.02 -5.09 -8.11
C GLU A 159 16.58 -5.55 -8.45
N PRO A 160 15.54 -4.69 -8.27
CA PRO A 160 14.17 -5.00 -8.64
C PRO A 160 14.00 -5.58 -10.04
N THR A 161 13.55 -6.84 -10.13
CA THR A 161 13.27 -7.50 -11.41
C THR A 161 11.88 -7.13 -11.90
N LEU A 162 11.81 -6.19 -12.84
CA LEU A 162 10.55 -5.54 -13.26
C LEU A 162 10.10 -5.90 -14.68
N SER A 163 10.67 -6.95 -15.28
CA SER A 163 10.36 -7.39 -16.66
C SER A 163 8.97 -8.00 -16.83
N SER A 164 8.33 -8.43 -15.74
CA SER A 164 6.96 -8.96 -15.74
C SER A 164 6.39 -8.97 -14.33
N ARG A 165 5.06 -9.06 -14.20
CA ARG A 165 4.37 -9.33 -12.94
C ARG A 165 4.96 -10.52 -12.18
N LYS A 166 5.23 -11.64 -12.86
CA LYS A 166 5.78 -12.84 -12.22
C LYS A 166 7.18 -12.60 -11.66
N ALA A 167 8.04 -11.91 -12.41
CA ALA A 167 9.38 -11.55 -11.95
C ALA A 167 9.29 -10.62 -10.72
N TYR A 168 8.48 -9.56 -10.80
CA TYR A 168 8.35 -8.61 -9.72
C TYR A 168 7.75 -9.23 -8.45
N MET A 169 6.74 -10.10 -8.60
CA MET A 169 6.19 -10.85 -7.47
C MET A 169 7.23 -11.75 -6.78
N LYS A 170 8.11 -12.41 -7.54
CA LYS A 170 9.18 -13.23 -6.95
C LYS A 170 10.18 -12.38 -6.19
N TRP A 171 10.62 -11.28 -6.78
CA TRP A 171 11.54 -10.33 -6.14
C TRP A 171 10.94 -9.77 -4.85
N MET A 172 9.68 -9.31 -4.91
CA MET A 172 8.96 -8.76 -3.77
C MET A 172 8.78 -9.80 -2.65
N HIS A 173 8.47 -11.05 -3.00
CA HIS A 173 8.37 -12.13 -2.01
C HIS A 173 9.72 -12.41 -1.34
N GLY A 174 10.83 -12.33 -2.09
CA GLY A 174 12.19 -12.42 -1.54
C GLY A 174 12.49 -11.30 -0.53
N LEU A 175 12.19 -10.06 -0.87
CA LEU A 175 12.33 -8.91 0.02
C LEU A 175 11.50 -9.08 1.29
N LEU A 176 10.20 -9.38 1.14
CA LEU A 176 9.31 -9.61 2.28
C LEU A 176 9.78 -10.79 3.13
N SER A 177 10.37 -11.83 2.53
CA SER A 177 10.94 -12.95 3.27
C SER A 177 12.16 -12.55 4.08
N ALA A 178 13.00 -11.64 3.59
CA ALA A 178 14.14 -11.13 4.35
C ALA A 178 13.65 -10.31 5.55
N LEU A 179 12.71 -9.38 5.32
CA LEU A 179 12.11 -8.56 6.38
C LEU A 179 11.33 -9.41 7.41
N SER A 180 10.60 -10.42 6.97
CA SER A 180 9.86 -11.30 7.88
C SER A 180 10.76 -12.13 8.80
N LYS A 181 11.96 -12.49 8.34
CA LYS A 181 12.97 -13.14 9.20
C LYS A 181 13.42 -12.19 10.32
N GLU A 182 13.68 -10.93 9.98
CA GLU A 182 14.10 -9.91 10.95
C GLU A 182 13.04 -9.65 12.02
N THR A 183 11.77 -9.53 11.63
CA THR A 183 10.68 -9.29 12.60
C THR A 183 10.18 -10.57 13.29
N GLY A 184 10.69 -11.75 12.91
CA GLY A 184 10.13 -13.05 13.32
C GLY A 184 8.67 -13.28 12.88
N SER A 185 8.19 -12.56 11.85
CA SER A 185 6.79 -12.65 11.42
C SER A 185 6.59 -13.77 10.39
N PRO A 186 5.44 -14.48 10.42
CA PRO A 186 5.21 -15.58 9.50
C PRO A 186 4.92 -15.07 8.09
N LEU A 187 5.70 -15.56 7.11
CA LEU A 187 5.43 -15.37 5.68
C LEU A 187 5.03 -16.70 5.04
N LYS A 188 4.03 -16.65 4.15
CA LYS A 188 3.61 -17.83 3.37
C LYS A 188 4.67 -18.19 2.34
N SER A 189 4.73 -19.46 1.94
CA SER A 189 5.45 -19.86 0.73
C SER A 189 5.00 -19.03 -0.48
N PHE A 190 5.86 -18.88 -1.49
CA PHE A 190 5.54 -18.08 -2.67
C PHE A 190 4.19 -18.46 -3.30
N LYS A 191 3.90 -19.76 -3.45
CA LYS A 191 2.62 -20.27 -3.96
C LYS A 191 1.44 -19.85 -3.08
N GLY A 192 1.57 -20.01 -1.76
CA GLY A 192 0.52 -19.63 -0.81
C GLY A 192 0.29 -18.13 -0.74
N TRP A 193 1.37 -17.34 -0.81
CA TRP A 193 1.33 -15.88 -0.85
C TRP A 193 0.71 -15.37 -2.15
N ALA A 194 1.11 -15.91 -3.31
CA ALA A 194 0.52 -15.55 -4.60
C ALA A 194 -0.97 -15.90 -4.68
N HIS A 195 -1.38 -17.07 -4.17
CA HIS A 195 -2.79 -17.44 -4.07
C HIS A 195 -3.57 -16.48 -3.15
N HIS A 196 -2.97 -16.10 -2.02
CA HIS A 196 -3.55 -15.13 -1.10
C HIS A 196 -3.76 -13.76 -1.74
N LEU A 197 -2.79 -13.25 -2.51
CA LEU A 197 -2.94 -11.98 -3.25
C LEU A 197 -3.97 -12.10 -4.37
N ALA A 198 -3.99 -13.23 -5.09
CA ALA A 198 -4.99 -13.48 -6.13
C ALA A 198 -6.42 -13.46 -5.57
N TYR A 199 -6.62 -13.96 -4.35
CA TYR A 199 -7.91 -13.89 -3.67
C TYR A 199 -8.42 -12.46 -3.55
N PHE A 200 -7.55 -11.45 -3.40
CA PHE A 200 -7.91 -10.02 -3.26
C PHE A 200 -7.90 -9.21 -4.57
N LYS A 201 -7.62 -9.85 -5.71
CA LYS A 201 -7.62 -9.19 -7.02
C LYS A 201 -9.01 -8.65 -7.36
N SER A 202 -9.06 -7.46 -7.95
CA SER A 202 -10.30 -6.79 -8.37
C SER A 202 -10.42 -6.78 -9.88
N GLY A 203 -11.65 -6.80 -10.39
CA GLY A 203 -11.99 -6.81 -11.82
C GLY A 203 -12.12 -5.44 -12.48
N CYS A 204 -11.68 -4.36 -11.82
CA CYS A 204 -11.85 -2.97 -12.31
C CYS A 204 -10.94 -2.58 -13.50
N SER A 205 -10.21 -3.54 -14.06
CA SER A 205 -9.24 -3.36 -15.15
C SER A 205 -9.84 -3.46 -16.56
N LYS A 206 -11.09 -3.92 -16.72
CA LYS A 206 -11.75 -3.96 -18.03
C LYS A 206 -12.07 -2.53 -18.50
N LYS A 207 -11.90 -2.23 -19.80
CA LYS A 207 -12.27 -0.93 -20.40
C LYS A 207 -13.75 -0.57 -20.15
N THR A 208 -14.61 -1.58 -20.08
CA THR A 208 -16.06 -1.46 -19.80
C THR A 208 -16.40 -1.22 -18.32
N TYR A 209 -15.40 -1.08 -17.44
CA TYR A 209 -15.63 -0.84 -16.02
C TYR A 209 -15.84 0.66 -15.71
N HIS A 210 -17.10 1.06 -15.50
CA HIS A 210 -17.51 2.43 -15.13
C HIS A 210 -17.79 2.63 -13.63
N GLY A 211 -17.34 1.73 -12.75
CA GLY A 211 -17.58 1.87 -11.31
C GLY A 211 -16.65 2.90 -10.64
N LYS A 212 -17.03 3.42 -9.47
CA LYS A 212 -16.26 4.44 -8.72
C LYS A 212 -15.11 3.85 -7.85
N THR A 213 -15.05 2.52 -7.67
CA THR A 213 -14.05 1.86 -6.79
C THR A 213 -13.60 0.49 -7.30
N CYS A 214 -12.39 0.03 -6.97
CA CYS A 214 -11.92 -1.31 -7.34
C CYS A 214 -12.43 -2.44 -6.40
N ARG A 215 -13.73 -2.47 -6.11
CA ARG A 215 -14.33 -3.46 -5.19
C ARG A 215 -15.00 -4.65 -5.89
N LYS A 216 -15.43 -4.49 -7.15
CA LYS A 216 -16.03 -5.60 -7.93
C LYS A 216 -14.96 -6.65 -8.25
N THR A 217 -15.26 -7.92 -8.02
CA THR A 217 -14.34 -9.02 -8.36
C THR A 217 -14.30 -9.26 -9.87
N ALA A 218 -13.27 -9.96 -10.36
CA ALA A 218 -13.13 -10.27 -11.77
C ALA A 218 -14.24 -11.21 -12.31
N GLY A 219 -15.00 -11.87 -11.41
CA GLY A 219 -16.11 -12.78 -11.74
C GLY A 219 -17.51 -12.24 -11.44
N GLY A 220 -17.68 -10.95 -11.13
CA GLY A 220 -18.97 -10.35 -10.77
C GLY A 220 -19.20 -10.15 -9.26
N ARG A 221 -20.46 -9.93 -8.85
CA ARG A 221 -20.87 -9.79 -7.43
C ARG A 221 -20.84 -11.12 -6.65
N THR A 222 -20.76 -12.26 -7.35
CA THR A 222 -20.77 -13.62 -6.79
C THR A 222 -19.54 -13.99 -5.94
N LYS A 223 -18.60 -13.07 -5.74
CA LYS A 223 -17.46 -13.21 -4.82
C LYS A 223 -17.32 -12.01 -3.87
N ASP A 224 -18.44 -11.40 -3.49
CA ASP A 224 -18.43 -10.31 -2.51
C ASP A 224 -17.75 -10.78 -1.22
N ARG A 225 -16.54 -10.28 -0.98
CA ARG A 225 -15.74 -10.66 0.19
C ARG A 225 -16.38 -10.02 1.41
N ASP A 226 -16.63 -10.85 2.42
CA ASP A 226 -17.04 -10.40 3.75
C ASP A 226 -16.04 -9.36 4.27
N HIS A 227 -16.56 -8.14 4.49
CA HIS A 227 -15.77 -7.01 4.94
C HIS A 227 -15.25 -7.21 6.37
N ARG A 228 -16.05 -7.82 7.27
CA ARG A 228 -15.67 -8.09 8.67
C ARG A 228 -14.55 -9.11 8.70
N ARG A 229 -14.66 -10.16 7.88
CA ARG A 229 -13.60 -11.16 7.75
C ARG A 229 -12.33 -10.56 7.16
N THR A 230 -12.45 -9.74 6.13
CA THR A 230 -11.30 -9.04 5.51
C THR A 230 -10.63 -8.14 6.54
N HIS A 231 -11.40 -7.32 7.26
CA HIS A 231 -10.90 -6.44 8.31
C HIS A 231 -10.12 -7.22 9.37
N ARG A 232 -10.69 -8.30 9.91
CA ARG A 232 -10.04 -9.14 10.93
C ARG A 232 -8.71 -9.71 10.45
N ILE A 233 -8.65 -10.21 9.22
CA ILE A 233 -7.43 -10.81 8.66
C ILE A 233 -6.34 -9.76 8.44
N VAL A 234 -6.70 -8.59 7.90
CA VAL A 234 -5.78 -7.52 7.56
C VAL A 234 -5.21 -6.86 8.81
N HIS A 235 -6.08 -6.48 9.76
CA HIS A 235 -5.64 -5.77 10.96
C HIS A 235 -4.81 -6.66 11.91
N LYS A 236 -4.99 -7.98 11.87
CA LYS A 236 -4.14 -8.92 12.63
C LYS A 236 -2.67 -8.91 12.17
N ARG A 237 -2.37 -8.39 10.97
CA ARG A 237 -1.02 -8.37 10.40
C ARG A 237 -0.34 -7.00 10.46
N LEU A 238 -1.07 -5.98 10.87
CA LEU A 238 -0.52 -4.66 11.12
C LEU A 238 0.28 -4.69 12.43
N LEU A 239 1.22 -3.76 12.58
CA LEU A 239 1.93 -3.50 13.84
C LEU A 239 1.01 -3.12 15.00
#